data_AF-A0A7Y5KRB6-F1
#
_entry.id   AF-A0A7Y5KRB6-F1
#
_cell.length_a   1.000
_cell.length_b   1.000
_cell.length_c   1.000
_cell.angle_alpha   90.00
_cell.angle_beta   90.00
_cell.angle_gamma   90.00
#
_symmetry.space_group_name_H-M   'P 1'
#
loop_
_entity.id
_entity.type
_entity.pdbx_description
1 polymer ?
#
loop_
_entity_poly.entity_id
_entity_poly.type
_entity_poly.pdbx_seq_one_letter_code
_entity_poly.pdbx_strand_id
1 'polypeptide(L)' 'MSFVRGVFVGGVSLLLALSSAGCGDDSEGLAKCEELGELCHDTATDLGQECHELGHESDASLCEERYDECIAECQPSD' A
#
# COMPACT_ATOMS: atom_id res chain seq x y z
N MET A 1 33.17 8.30 56.00
CA MET A 1 32.86 9.67 55.58
C MET A 1 32.88 9.69 54.05
N SER A 2 32.04 10.52 53.43
CA SER A 2 31.80 10.70 51.99
C SER A 2 30.57 10.00 51.41
N PHE A 3 29.55 10.86 51.31
CA PHE A 3 28.29 10.79 50.59
C PHE A 3 28.52 10.67 49.08
N VAL A 4 27.58 10.03 48.38
CA VAL A 4 26.72 10.72 47.41
C VAL A 4 25.44 9.89 47.19
N ARG A 5 24.32 10.46 47.64
CA ARG A 5 22.94 10.08 47.30
C ARG A 5 22.53 10.87 46.05
N GLY A 6 21.75 10.23 45.19
CA GLY A 6 21.13 10.83 44.01
C GLY A 6 21.71 10.20 42.74
N VAL A 7 20.94 9.80 41.73
CA VAL A 7 19.55 10.02 41.33
C VAL A 7 19.29 8.86 40.37
N PHE A 8 18.12 8.20 40.39
CA PHE A 8 17.43 7.84 39.14
C PHE A 8 15.95 7.65 39.45
N VAL A 9 15.23 8.69 39.06
CA VAL A 9 13.78 8.86 39.15
C VAL A 9 13.08 7.70 38.45
N GLY A 10 12.01 7.24 39.10
CA GLY A 10 11.22 6.09 38.71
C GLY A 10 10.77 6.11 37.25
N GLY A 11 10.74 4.91 36.68
CA GLY A 11 10.04 4.64 35.44
C GLY A 11 8.55 4.93 35.59
N VAL A 12 8.01 5.64 34.61
CA VAL A 12 6.70 5.47 33.96
C VAL A 12 6.66 6.62 32.93
N SER A 13 6.81 6.27 31.66
CA SER A 13 6.36 7.06 30.49
C SER A 13 6.53 6.12 29.30
N LEU A 14 5.74 5.05 29.31
CA LEU A 14 4.49 4.97 28.56
C LEU A 14 4.79 5.19 27.07
N LEU A 15 5.14 4.06 26.46
CA LEU A 15 5.28 3.77 25.05
C LEU A 15 4.27 4.57 24.21
N LEU A 16 4.78 5.40 23.30
CA LEU A 16 4.03 5.83 22.13
C LEU A 16 3.76 4.58 21.27
N ALA A 17 2.66 3.90 21.51
CA ALA A 17 2.08 2.97 20.57
C ALA A 17 1.32 3.79 19.51
N LEU A 18 2.07 4.30 18.51
CA LEU A 18 1.49 4.83 17.29
C LEU A 18 1.07 3.65 16.41
N SER A 19 -0.01 2.97 16.83
CA SER A 19 -0.66 1.94 16.03
C SER A 19 -1.59 2.62 15.05
N SER A 20 -1.01 3.20 14.00
CA SER A 20 -1.72 3.48 12.76
C SER A 20 -2.03 2.13 12.11
N ALA A 21 -3.03 1.42 12.64
CA ALA A 21 -3.68 0.36 11.91
C ALA A 21 -4.44 1.05 10.77
N GLY A 22 -3.74 1.27 9.67
CA GLY A 22 -4.31 1.80 8.44
C GLY A 22 -5.23 0.75 7.84
N CYS A 23 -6.48 0.70 8.30
CA CYS A 23 -7.58 0.04 7.57
C CYS A 23 -8.06 0.93 6.40
N GLY A 24 -7.12 1.47 5.62
CA GLY A 24 -7.36 2.31 4.44
C GLY A 24 -6.69 1.75 3.19
N ASP A 25 -5.57 1.05 3.38
CA ASP A 25 -4.72 0.47 2.33
C ASP A 25 -5.49 -0.48 1.40
N ASP A 26 -6.31 -1.36 1.97
CA ASP A 26 -7.11 -2.31 1.19
C ASP A 26 -8.13 -1.61 0.29
N SER A 27 -8.73 -0.52 0.75
CA SER A 27 -9.75 0.19 -0.03
C SER A 27 -9.13 0.98 -1.18
N GLU A 28 -7.93 1.51 -1.00
CA GLU A 28 -7.18 2.21 -2.04
C GLU A 28 -6.60 1.23 -3.07
N GLY A 29 -6.06 0.09 -2.62
CA GLY A 29 -5.59 -0.97 -3.52
C GLY A 29 -6.73 -1.60 -4.34
N LEU A 30 -7.91 -1.80 -3.75
CA LEU A 30 -9.09 -2.26 -4.50
C LEU A 30 -9.58 -1.25 -5.54
N ALA A 31 -9.53 0.05 -5.23
CA ALA A 31 -9.85 1.10 -6.20
C ALA A 31 -8.86 1.08 -7.38
N LYS A 32 -7.57 0.85 -7.10
CA LYS A 32 -6.54 0.66 -8.13
C LYS A 32 -6.81 -0.57 -8.99
N CYS A 33 -7.25 -1.69 -8.42
CA CYS A 33 -7.63 -2.88 -9.19
C CYS A 33 -8.78 -2.60 -10.18
N GLU A 34 -9.82 -1.90 -9.72
CA GLU A 34 -10.99 -1.55 -10.55
C GLU A 34 -10.56 -0.67 -11.72
N GLU A 35 -9.75 0.36 -11.45
CA GLU A 35 -9.21 1.24 -12.49
C GLU A 35 -8.32 0.50 -13.51
N LEU A 36 -7.43 -0.39 -13.05
CA LEU A 36 -6.60 -1.21 -13.95
C LEU A 36 -7.45 -2.12 -14.83
N GLY A 37 -8.46 -2.78 -14.27
CA GLY A 37 -9.37 -3.64 -15.03
C GLY A 37 -10.10 -2.88 -16.14
N GLU A 38 -10.54 -1.66 -15.87
CA GLU A 38 -11.20 -0.77 -16.84
C GLU A 38 -10.25 -0.23 -17.90
N LEU A 39 -9.05 0.23 -17.52
CA LEU A 39 -8.08 0.81 -18.46
C LEU A 39 -7.44 -0.24 -19.36
N CYS A 40 -7.13 -1.42 -18.81
CA CYS A 40 -6.52 -2.51 -19.55
C CYS A 40 -7.54 -3.36 -20.31
N HIS A 41 -8.84 -3.08 -20.21
CA HIS A 41 -9.91 -3.94 -20.75
C HIS A 41 -9.77 -4.24 -22.26
N ASP A 42 -9.24 -3.29 -23.04
CA ASP A 42 -9.08 -3.41 -24.50
C ASP A 42 -7.60 -3.46 -24.93
N THR A 43 -6.69 -3.83 -24.03
CA THR A 43 -5.27 -3.92 -24.35
C THR A 43 -4.95 -5.04 -25.34
N ALA A 44 -3.96 -4.79 -26.21
CA ALA A 44 -3.45 -5.76 -27.18
C ALA A 44 -2.08 -6.33 -26.82
N THR A 45 -1.51 -5.91 -25.69
CA THR A 45 -0.17 -6.34 -25.24
C THR A 45 -0.27 -7.41 -24.18
N ASP A 46 0.74 -8.28 -24.11
CA ASP A 46 0.80 -9.34 -23.10
C ASP A 46 0.79 -8.74 -21.69
N LEU A 47 1.61 -7.70 -21.46
CA LEU A 47 1.68 -7.01 -20.17
C LEU A 47 0.35 -6.34 -19.79
N GLY A 48 -0.34 -5.72 -20.75
CA GLY A 48 -1.65 -5.14 -20.46
C GLY A 48 -2.68 -6.22 -20.10
N GLN A 49 -2.61 -7.39 -20.72
CA GLN A 49 -3.53 -8.49 -20.44
C GLN A 49 -3.28 -9.05 -19.04
N GLU A 50 -2.02 -9.19 -18.63
CA GLU A 50 -1.63 -9.51 -17.25
C GLU A 50 -2.19 -8.47 -16.26
N CYS A 51 -2.11 -7.18 -16.60
CA CYS A 51 -2.65 -6.09 -15.77
C CYS A 51 -4.19 -6.08 -15.71
N HIS A 52 -4.87 -6.45 -16.79
CA HIS A 52 -6.32 -6.64 -16.81
C HIS A 52 -6.74 -7.79 -15.89
N GLU A 53 -6.05 -8.93 -15.98
CA GLU A 53 -6.30 -10.08 -15.10
C GLU A 53 -6.05 -9.73 -13.63
N LEU A 54 -4.99 -8.96 -13.35
CA LEU A 54 -4.67 -8.46 -12.01
C LEU A 54 -5.81 -7.62 -11.42
N GLY A 55 -6.42 -6.75 -12.24
CA GLY A 55 -7.59 -5.97 -11.84
C GLY A 55 -8.78 -6.84 -11.42
N HIS A 56 -8.94 -8.02 -12.03
CA HIS A 56 -9.98 -8.99 -11.68
C HIS A 56 -9.69 -9.80 -10.41
N GLU A 57 -8.43 -9.96 -10.02
CA GLU A 57 -8.06 -10.70 -8.81
C GLU A 57 -8.48 -9.98 -7.51
N SER A 58 -8.70 -8.66 -7.56
CA SER A 58 -9.08 -7.83 -6.41
C SER A 58 -8.12 -7.98 -5.22
N ASP A 59 -6.83 -8.23 -5.51
CA ASP A 59 -5.77 -8.25 -4.52
C ASP A 59 -5.19 -6.85 -4.38
N ALA A 60 -5.64 -6.13 -3.36
CA ALA A 60 -5.28 -4.74 -3.10
C ALA A 60 -3.76 -4.53 -3.07
N SER A 61 -3.02 -5.46 -2.43
CA SER A 61 -1.57 -5.36 -2.29
C SER A 61 -0.86 -5.57 -3.63
N LEU A 62 -1.32 -6.53 -4.45
CA LEU A 62 -0.73 -6.77 -5.76
C LEU A 62 -1.06 -5.64 -6.75
N CYS A 63 -2.30 -5.16 -6.75
CA CYS A 63 -2.69 -4.02 -7.59
C CYS A 63 -1.90 -2.78 -7.22
N GLU A 64 -1.68 -2.51 -5.94
CA GLU A 64 -0.84 -1.39 -5.51
C GLU A 64 0.62 -1.54 -5.91
N GLU A 65 1.21 -2.72 -5.73
CA GLU A 65 2.62 -2.99 -6.10
C GLU A 65 2.88 -2.80 -7.60
N ARG A 66 1.90 -3.17 -8.43
CA ARG A 66 2.03 -3.20 -9.90
C ARG A 66 1.37 -2.02 -10.61
N TYR A 67 0.68 -1.14 -9.87
CA TYR A 67 -0.16 -0.08 -10.43
C TYR A 67 0.59 0.83 -11.43
N ASP A 68 1.77 1.32 -11.06
CA ASP A 68 2.54 2.25 -11.90
C ASP A 68 2.98 1.61 -13.23
N GLU A 69 3.33 0.33 -13.22
CA GLU A 69 3.70 -0.42 -14.43
C GLU A 69 2.47 -0.64 -15.32
N CYS A 70 1.36 -1.07 -14.72
CA CYS A 70 0.13 -1.34 -15.44
C CYS A 70 -0.53 -0.08 -16.01
N ILE A 71 -0.49 1.04 -15.30
CA ILE A 71 -0.97 2.33 -15.81
C ILE A 71 -0.15 2.84 -16.98
N ALA A 72 1.17 2.65 -16.98
CA ALA A 72 2.00 3.06 -18.11
C ALA A 72 1.67 2.26 -19.38
N GLU A 73 1.31 0.99 -19.22
CA GLU A 73 0.98 0.08 -20.32
C GLU A 73 -0.45 0.27 -20.85
N CYS A 74 -1.41 0.45 -19.94
CA CYS A 74 -2.85 0.46 -20.26
C CYS A 74 -3.42 1.85 -20.53
N GLN A 75 -2.57 2.87 -20.68
CA GLN A 75 -3.03 4.21 -21.03
C GLN A 75 -3.80 4.22 -22.36
N PRO A 76 -4.95 4.92 -22.44
CA PRO A 76 -5.68 5.06 -23.68
C PRO A 76 -4.78 5.78 -24.69
N SER A 77 -4.52 5.12 -25.81
CA SER A 77 -3.87 5.76 -26.95
C SER A 77 -4.81 6.87 -27.47
N ASP A 78 -4.42 8.14 -27.30
CA ASP A 78 -5.14 9.31 -27.85
C ASP A 78 -5.21 9.26 -29.39
#